data_AF-A0A7W0FHS5-F1
#
_entry.id   AF-A0A7W0FHS5-F1
#
_cell.length_a   1.000
_cell.length_b   1.000
_cell.length_c   1.000
_cell.angle_alpha   90.00
_cell.angle_beta   90.00
_cell.angle_gamma   90.00
#
_symmetry.space_group_name_H-M   'P 1'
#
loop_
_entity.id
_entity.type
_entity.pdbx_description
1 polymer ?
#
loop_
_entity_poly.entity_id
_entity_poly.type
_entity_poly.pdbx_seq_one_letter_code
_entity_poly.pdbx_strand_id
1 'polypeptide(L)'
;MTLKEKKKETHNPHKDRSLVLRFRAGQNIVITLLSFAFSVGATRLFLELTGYPKLGGGELHIAHVLWGGLLLFAAALIPIIFVNDWAATLSALVAGLGVGLFIDEVGKFITSSNDYFHPSAAPIVYVFFLLTVLLAFQVRQNRPKSTRSKMYEIMERFSEVLDRDLSAYEREELIQSLVEVGKSEDRKELSALAESMKQYLQTQNSKVRNIHPNFLDRLKITLIK
;
A
#
# COMPACT_ATOMS: atom_id res chain seq x y z
N MET A 1 -41.37 0.18 -41.83
CA MET A 1 -40.81 0.96 -40.71
C MET A 1 -40.77 0.04 -39.50
N THR A 2 -39.65 -0.67 -39.30
CA THR A 2 -39.49 -1.67 -38.23
C THR A 2 -38.34 -1.24 -37.33
N LEU A 3 -38.69 -0.78 -36.13
CA LEU A 3 -37.77 -0.44 -35.05
C LEU A 3 -36.98 -1.70 -34.69
N LYS A 4 -35.69 -1.73 -35.06
CA LYS A 4 -34.74 -2.75 -34.59
C LYS A 4 -34.61 -2.57 -33.09
N GLU A 5 -35.14 -3.52 -32.32
CA GLU A 5 -34.96 -3.56 -30.87
C GLU A 5 -33.47 -3.49 -30.55
N LYS A 6 -33.10 -2.44 -29.80
CA LYS A 6 -31.76 -2.21 -29.29
C LYS A 6 -31.46 -3.36 -28.32
N LYS A 7 -30.69 -4.36 -28.79
CA LYS A 7 -30.25 -5.52 -28.00
C LYS A 7 -29.74 -5.01 -26.65
N LYS A 8 -30.47 -5.29 -25.56
CA LYS A 8 -30.04 -4.96 -24.20
C LYS A 8 -28.69 -5.64 -23.99
N GLU A 9 -27.63 -4.85 -23.91
CA GLU A 9 -26.32 -5.33 -23.47
C GLU A 9 -26.51 -5.91 -22.08
N THR A 10 -26.46 -7.23 -21.97
CA THR A 10 -26.49 -7.92 -20.68
C THR A 10 -25.17 -7.64 -19.98
N HIS A 11 -25.16 -6.57 -19.19
CA HIS A 11 -24.02 -6.17 -18.37
C HIS A 11 -23.80 -7.22 -17.28
N ASN A 12 -22.70 -7.97 -17.34
CA ASN A 12 -22.34 -8.91 -16.27
C ASN A 12 -21.77 -8.13 -15.08
N PRO A 13 -22.52 -8.01 -13.96
CA PRO A 13 -22.09 -7.20 -12.82
C PRO A 13 -20.83 -7.75 -12.12
N HIS A 14 -20.48 -9.02 -12.34
CA HIS A 14 -19.29 -9.64 -11.75
C HIS A 14 -18.02 -9.36 -12.56
N LYS A 15 -18.12 -9.10 -13.88
CA LYS A 15 -16.97 -8.77 -14.73
C LYS A 15 -16.35 -7.42 -14.36
N ASP A 16 -17.20 -6.46 -13.93
CA ASP A 16 -16.78 -5.11 -13.53
C ASP A 16 -16.39 -4.99 -12.05
N ARG A 17 -16.49 -6.08 -11.27
CA ARG A 17 -16.10 -6.17 -9.84
C ARG A 17 -14.72 -6.79 -9.59
N SER A 18 -13.91 -6.98 -10.63
CA SER A 18 -12.54 -7.48 -10.47
C SER A 18 -11.69 -6.55 -9.61
N LEU A 19 -10.85 -7.14 -8.75
CA LEU A 19 -9.93 -6.41 -7.87
C LEU A 19 -8.94 -5.59 -8.71
N VAL A 20 -8.68 -4.35 -8.27
CA VAL A 20 -7.64 -3.49 -8.82
C VAL A 20 -6.66 -3.20 -7.71
N LEU A 21 -5.36 -3.38 -8.00
CA LEU A 21 -4.30 -3.03 -7.06
C LEU A 21 -4.25 -1.51 -6.90
N ARG A 22 -4.03 -1.05 -5.66
CA ARG A 22 -3.71 0.36 -5.38
C ARG A 22 -2.48 0.80 -6.18
N PHE A 23 -2.45 2.07 -6.58
CA PHE A 23 -1.32 2.67 -7.29
C PHE A 23 0.01 2.41 -6.59
N ARG A 24 0.05 2.62 -5.26
CA ARG A 24 1.24 2.40 -4.43
C ARG A 24 1.29 1.01 -3.76
N ALA A 25 0.53 0.02 -4.24
CA ALA A 25 0.47 -1.31 -3.60
C ALA A 25 1.85 -1.96 -3.46
N GLY A 26 2.67 -1.94 -4.52
CA GLY A 26 4.03 -2.51 -4.48
C GLY A 26 4.94 -1.80 -3.48
N GLN A 27 4.87 -0.47 -3.41
CA GLN A 27 5.64 0.33 -2.45
C GLN A 27 5.18 0.06 -1.02
N ASN A 28 3.88 0.04 -0.76
CA ASN A 28 3.31 -0.20 0.56
C ASN A 28 3.68 -1.59 1.10
N ILE A 29 3.70 -2.64 0.25
CA ILE A 29 4.14 -3.96 0.70
C ILE A 29 5.64 -3.97 1.03
N VAL A 30 6.48 -3.28 0.25
CA VAL A 30 7.90 -3.14 0.57
C VAL A 30 8.11 -2.39 1.89
N ILE A 31 7.36 -1.31 2.14
CA ILE A 31 7.39 -0.59 3.41
C ILE A 31 7.01 -1.52 4.56
N THR A 32 5.93 -2.29 4.41
CA THR A 32 5.50 -3.30 5.39
C THR A 32 6.63 -4.29 5.68
N LEU A 33 7.28 -4.82 4.65
CA LEU A 33 8.38 -5.77 4.76
C LEU A 33 9.60 -5.19 5.49
N LEU A 34 10.00 -3.96 5.14
CA LEU A 34 11.14 -3.28 5.76
C LEU A 34 10.85 -2.92 7.22
N SER A 35 9.66 -2.40 7.51
CA SER A 35 9.20 -2.11 8.87
C SER A 35 9.11 -3.38 9.71
N PHE A 36 8.68 -4.50 9.13
CA PHE A 36 8.66 -5.81 9.78
C PHE A 36 10.08 -6.28 10.14
N ALA A 37 10.99 -6.32 9.17
CA ALA A 37 12.38 -6.71 9.41
C ALA A 37 13.05 -5.84 10.47
N PHE A 38 12.84 -4.52 10.36
CA PHE A 38 13.35 -3.55 11.32
C PHE A 38 12.79 -3.80 12.72
N SER A 39 11.49 -4.00 12.86
CA SER A 39 10.85 -4.23 14.15
C SER A 39 11.37 -5.49 14.84
N VAL A 40 11.54 -6.60 14.12
CA VAL A 40 12.11 -7.84 14.70
C VAL A 40 13.57 -7.59 15.10
N GLY A 41 14.38 -7.05 14.19
CA GLY A 41 15.80 -6.81 14.43
C GLY A 41 16.07 -5.84 15.58
N ALA A 42 15.32 -4.74 15.64
CA ALA A 42 15.42 -3.74 16.70
C ALA A 42 14.98 -4.30 18.06
N THR A 43 13.90 -5.10 18.10
CA THR A 43 13.42 -5.72 19.35
C THR A 43 14.44 -6.71 19.88
N ARG A 44 15.00 -7.57 19.03
CA ARG A 44 16.03 -8.53 19.43
C ARG A 44 17.31 -7.87 19.89
N LEU A 45 17.79 -6.86 19.15
CA LEU A 45 18.97 -6.09 19.55
C LEU A 45 18.74 -5.41 20.91
N PHE A 46 17.55 -4.83 21.12
CA PHE A 46 17.18 -4.23 22.39
C PHE A 46 17.19 -5.26 23.54
N LEU A 47 16.59 -6.43 23.34
CA LEU A 47 16.57 -7.51 24.34
C LEU A 47 17.97 -8.04 24.65
N GLU A 48 18.83 -8.19 23.64
CA GLU A 48 20.22 -8.61 23.80
C GLU A 48 21.05 -7.60 24.59
N LEU A 49 20.93 -6.30 24.26
CA LEU A 49 21.63 -5.22 24.95
C LEU A 49 21.16 -5.03 26.40
N THR A 50 19.89 -5.31 26.68
CA THR A 50 19.29 -5.11 28.02
C THR A 50 19.30 -6.38 28.87
N GLY A 51 19.79 -7.51 28.34
CA GLY A 51 19.89 -8.78 29.07
C GLY A 51 18.54 -9.45 29.33
N TYR A 52 17.60 -9.34 28.40
CA TYR A 52 16.24 -9.90 28.49
C TYR A 52 15.46 -9.45 29.74
N PRO A 53 15.28 -8.12 29.93
CA PRO A 53 14.56 -7.59 31.07
C PRO A 53 13.11 -8.08 31.02
N LYS A 54 12.63 -8.66 32.12
CA LYS A 54 11.20 -8.96 32.25
C LYS A 54 10.46 -7.63 32.40
N LEU A 55 9.82 -7.18 31.33
CA LEU A 55 8.92 -6.02 31.36
C LEU A 55 7.58 -6.45 31.98
N GLY A 56 7.49 -6.26 33.31
CA GLY A 56 6.33 -6.62 34.12
C GLY A 56 6.73 -6.77 35.59
N GLY A 57 6.07 -6.02 36.48
CA GLY A 57 6.24 -6.15 37.93
C GLY A 57 5.21 -7.13 38.51
N GLY A 58 5.64 -8.08 39.34
CA GLY A 58 4.75 -9.05 39.99
C GLY A 58 4.19 -10.12 39.04
N GLU A 59 2.89 -10.41 39.11
CA GLU A 59 2.18 -11.41 38.27
C GLU A 59 1.85 -10.94 36.85
N LEU A 60 1.99 -9.63 36.56
CA LEU A 60 1.59 -9.04 35.27
C LEU A 60 2.81 -8.87 34.34
N HIS A 61 2.93 -9.76 33.36
CA HIS A 61 3.85 -9.62 32.23
C HIS A 61 3.16 -8.86 31.09
N ILE A 62 3.58 -7.62 30.81
CA ILE A 62 3.12 -6.88 29.64
C ILE A 62 4.00 -7.30 28.46
N ALA A 63 3.48 -8.22 27.67
CA ALA A 63 4.12 -8.74 26.48
C ALA A 63 4.11 -7.67 25.37
N HIS A 64 5.22 -7.46 24.65
CA HIS A 64 5.26 -6.59 23.46
C HIS A 64 4.32 -7.07 22.35
N VAL A 65 3.84 -8.31 22.41
CA VAL A 65 2.72 -8.83 21.61
C VAL A 65 1.46 -7.97 21.77
N LEU A 66 1.21 -7.39 22.94
CA LEU A 66 0.07 -6.48 23.14
C LEU A 66 0.25 -5.20 22.31
N TRP A 67 1.47 -4.64 22.32
CA TRP A 67 1.80 -3.48 21.49
C TRP A 67 1.77 -3.84 20.00
N GLY A 68 2.26 -5.02 19.62
CA GLY A 68 2.13 -5.56 18.26
C GLY A 68 0.67 -5.65 17.81
N GLY A 69 -0.19 -6.25 18.62
CA GLY A 69 -1.64 -6.34 18.37
C GLY A 69 -2.32 -4.98 18.29
N LEU A 70 -1.96 -4.04 19.15
CA LEU A 70 -2.49 -2.67 19.13
C LEU A 70 -2.10 -1.93 17.84
N LEU A 71 -0.84 -2.04 17.41
CA LEU A 71 -0.39 -1.47 16.15
C LEU A 71 -1.10 -2.13 14.96
N LEU A 72 -1.30 -3.45 14.96
CA LEU A 72 -2.07 -4.14 13.92
C LEU A 72 -3.53 -3.65 13.87
N PHE A 73 -4.17 -3.45 15.02
CA PHE A 73 -5.51 -2.91 15.09
C PHE A 73 -5.56 -1.48 14.53
N ALA A 74 -4.62 -0.62 14.93
CA ALA A 74 -4.49 0.73 14.39
C ALA A 74 -4.26 0.72 12.86
N ALA A 75 -3.39 -0.18 12.38
CA ALA A 75 -3.10 -0.34 10.96
C ALA A 75 -4.35 -0.71 10.15
N ALA A 76 -5.25 -1.53 10.71
CA ALA A 76 -6.53 -1.88 10.08
C ALA A 76 -7.52 -0.69 10.08
N LEU A 77 -7.52 0.14 11.13
CA LEU A 77 -8.42 1.29 11.22
C LEU A 77 -8.04 2.44 10.28
N ILE A 78 -6.75 2.70 10.08
CA ILE A 78 -6.27 3.83 9.25
C ILE A 78 -6.94 3.87 7.86
N PRO A 79 -6.93 2.81 7.03
CA PRO A 79 -7.54 2.85 5.70
C PRO A 79 -9.08 2.77 5.74
N ILE A 80 -9.69 2.44 6.88
CA ILE A 80 -11.15 2.49 7.08
C ILE A 80 -11.58 3.93 7.35
N ILE A 81 -10.78 4.67 8.11
CA ILE A 81 -11.09 6.04 8.54
C ILE A 81 -10.69 7.06 7.47
N PHE A 82 -9.55 6.87 6.80
CA PHE A 82 -8.96 7.85 5.90
C PHE A 82 -8.89 7.35 4.46
N VAL A 83 -9.29 8.21 3.53
CA VAL A 83 -9.24 7.94 2.09
C VAL A 83 -7.88 8.28 1.46
N ASN A 84 -7.11 9.18 2.08
CA ASN A 84 -5.85 9.68 1.52
C ASN A 84 -4.82 8.58 1.28
N ASP A 85 -4.05 8.72 0.21
CA ASP A 85 -3.05 7.70 -0.15
C ASP A 85 -1.91 7.56 0.84
N TRP A 86 -1.48 8.66 1.45
CA TRP A 86 -0.46 8.60 2.50
C TRP A 86 -0.96 7.81 3.72
N ALA A 87 -2.26 7.74 3.97
CA ALA A 87 -2.83 6.95 5.06
C ALA A 87 -2.67 5.45 4.79
N ALA A 88 -2.83 5.00 3.54
CA ALA A 88 -2.53 3.62 3.17
C ALA A 88 -1.04 3.28 3.34
N THR A 89 -0.15 4.24 3.06
CA THR A 89 1.29 4.09 3.32
C THR A 89 1.62 4.06 4.82
N LEU A 90 0.96 4.90 5.62
CA LEU A 90 1.10 4.87 7.08
C LEU A 90 0.59 3.52 7.64
N SER A 91 -0.55 3.05 7.17
CA SER A 91 -1.10 1.73 7.52
C SER A 91 -0.10 0.61 7.23
N ALA A 92 0.56 0.63 6.07
CA ALA A 92 1.60 -0.33 5.74
C ALA A 92 2.81 -0.30 6.70
N LEU A 93 3.28 0.90 7.06
CA LEU A 93 4.37 1.06 8.03
C LEU A 93 3.96 0.51 9.41
N VAL A 94 2.79 0.92 9.90
CA VAL A 94 2.28 0.50 11.21
C VAL A 94 1.99 -0.99 11.24
N ALA A 95 1.47 -1.57 10.16
CA ALA A 95 1.27 -3.01 10.01
C ALA A 95 2.60 -3.75 10.10
N GLY A 96 3.64 -3.31 9.39
CA GLY A 96 4.96 -3.94 9.45
C GLY A 96 5.54 -3.93 10.86
N LEU A 97 5.50 -2.79 11.55
CA LEU A 97 5.93 -2.69 12.95
C LEU A 97 5.09 -3.59 13.87
N GLY A 98 3.77 -3.59 13.71
CA GLY A 98 2.86 -4.40 14.51
C GLY A 98 3.09 -5.90 14.34
N VAL A 99 3.26 -6.37 13.10
CA VAL A 99 3.62 -7.77 12.80
C VAL A 99 4.96 -8.12 13.46
N GLY A 100 5.97 -7.25 13.36
CA GLY A 100 7.29 -7.53 13.91
C GLY A 100 7.30 -7.71 15.42
N LEU A 101 6.67 -6.78 16.15
CA LEU A 101 6.51 -6.90 17.60
C LEU A 101 5.68 -8.13 18.00
N PHE A 102 4.62 -8.42 17.24
CA PHE A 102 3.75 -9.56 17.52
C PHE A 102 4.49 -10.89 17.32
N ILE A 103 5.18 -11.06 16.19
CA ILE A 103 5.85 -12.30 15.84
C ILE A 103 7.08 -12.58 16.71
N ASP A 104 7.78 -11.55 17.19
CA ASP A 104 8.99 -11.76 18.00
C ASP A 104 8.70 -12.48 19.32
N GLU A 105 7.51 -12.32 19.91
CA GLU A 105 7.13 -13.06 21.13
C GLU A 105 6.32 -14.33 20.87
N VAL A 106 5.95 -14.64 19.61
CA VAL A 106 5.23 -15.90 19.28
C VAL A 106 6.03 -17.13 19.71
N GLY A 107 7.36 -17.07 19.68
CA GLY A 107 8.24 -18.13 20.18
C GLY A 107 7.98 -18.51 21.64
N LYS A 108 7.64 -17.51 22.48
CA LYS A 108 7.33 -17.69 23.91
C LYS A 108 6.03 -18.47 24.10
N PHE A 109 5.03 -18.29 23.25
CA PHE A 109 3.69 -18.87 23.42
C PHE A 109 3.52 -20.26 22.78
N ILE A 110 4.46 -20.69 21.93
CA ILE A 110 4.37 -21.98 21.23
C ILE A 110 4.91 -23.15 22.07
N THR A 111 5.72 -22.87 23.09
CA THR A 111 6.26 -23.91 23.97
C THR A 111 5.64 -23.83 25.36
N SER A 112 5.25 -24.98 25.91
CA SER A 112 4.73 -25.09 27.28
C SER A 112 5.71 -24.61 28.36
N SER A 113 6.98 -24.39 28.00
CA SER A 113 8.06 -23.88 28.85
C SER A 113 8.32 -22.37 28.74
N ASN A 114 7.55 -21.61 27.95
CA ASN A 114 7.77 -20.16 27.73
C ASN A 114 9.20 -19.82 27.22
N ASP A 115 9.80 -20.72 26.44
CA ASP A 115 11.21 -20.61 26.07
C ASP A 115 11.42 -19.87 24.74
N TYR A 116 12.01 -18.67 24.81
CA TYR A 116 12.26 -17.79 23.66
C TYR A 116 13.15 -18.43 22.58
N PHE A 117 13.99 -19.39 22.97
CA PHE A 117 15.02 -19.98 22.13
C PHE A 117 14.71 -21.39 21.66
N HIS A 118 13.44 -21.82 21.75
CA HIS A 118 13.11 -23.13 21.24
C HIS A 118 13.34 -23.19 19.72
N PRO A 119 13.96 -24.25 19.18
CA PRO A 119 14.35 -24.34 17.76
C PRO A 119 13.22 -24.12 16.76
N SER A 120 11.96 -24.22 17.20
CA SER A 120 10.73 -24.04 16.41
C SER A 120 10.25 -22.58 16.29
N ALA A 121 10.71 -21.66 17.14
CA ALA A 121 10.31 -20.25 17.11
C ALA A 121 10.92 -19.49 15.91
N ALA A 122 12.21 -19.67 15.67
CA ALA A 122 12.91 -19.03 14.55
C ALA A 122 12.31 -19.40 13.17
N PRO A 123 12.00 -20.68 12.86
CA PRO A 123 11.34 -21.07 11.62
C PRO A 123 10.04 -20.31 11.30
N ILE A 124 9.23 -19.98 12.30
CA ILE A 124 7.93 -19.32 12.07
C ILE A 124 8.13 -17.88 11.62
N VAL A 125 9.05 -17.15 12.26
CA VAL A 125 9.43 -15.78 11.84
C VAL A 125 9.94 -15.82 10.40
N TYR A 126 10.82 -16.77 10.08
CA TYR A 126 11.36 -16.91 8.73
C TYR A 126 10.28 -17.26 7.70
N VAL A 127 9.37 -18.18 8.00
CA VAL A 127 8.26 -18.52 7.10
C VAL A 127 7.38 -17.30 6.84
N PHE A 128 6.98 -16.57 7.88
CA PHE A 128 6.14 -15.37 7.72
C PHE A 128 6.85 -14.27 6.93
N PHE A 129 8.14 -14.08 7.19
CA PHE A 129 8.98 -13.17 6.42
C PHE A 129 9.07 -13.56 4.96
N LEU A 130 9.37 -14.82 4.65
CA LEU A 130 9.46 -15.31 3.27
C LEU A 130 8.11 -15.23 2.54
N LEU A 131 6.99 -15.51 3.21
CA LEU A 131 5.65 -15.32 2.66
C LEU A 131 5.39 -13.86 2.30
N THR A 132 5.81 -12.93 3.16
CA THR A 132 5.69 -11.49 2.91
C THR A 132 6.56 -11.05 1.73
N VAL A 133 7.79 -11.57 1.62
CA VAL A 133 8.68 -11.33 0.46
C VAL A 133 8.05 -11.85 -0.83
N LEU A 134 7.51 -13.07 -0.80
CA LEU A 134 6.84 -13.67 -1.97
C LEU A 134 5.63 -12.85 -2.40
N LEU A 135 4.84 -12.37 -1.44
CA LEU A 135 3.73 -11.46 -1.72
C LEU A 135 4.20 -10.14 -2.35
N ALA A 136 5.29 -9.55 -1.83
CA ALA A 136 5.90 -8.35 -2.39
C ALA A 136 6.32 -8.56 -3.85
N PHE A 137 6.96 -9.68 -4.14
CA PHE A 137 7.35 -10.05 -5.50
C PHE A 137 6.14 -10.23 -6.41
N GLN A 138 5.12 -10.94 -5.93
CA GLN A 138 3.89 -11.21 -6.70
C GLN A 138 3.13 -9.93 -7.06
N VAL A 139 3.08 -8.94 -6.14
CA VAL A 139 2.37 -7.68 -6.36
C VAL A 139 3.18 -6.71 -7.22
N ARG A 140 4.52 -6.74 -7.14
CA ARG A 140 5.38 -5.93 -8.02
C ARG A 140 5.42 -6.43 -9.46
N GLN A 141 4.95 -7.64 -9.74
CA GLN A 141 4.94 -8.18 -11.08
C GLN A 141 3.99 -7.37 -11.98
N ASN A 142 4.56 -6.67 -12.96
CA ASN A 142 3.84 -5.77 -13.86
C ASN A 142 2.80 -6.54 -14.68
N ARG A 143 1.52 -6.46 -14.27
CA ARG A 143 0.42 -6.94 -15.10
C ARG A 143 -0.06 -5.84 -16.04
N PRO A 144 -0.40 -6.16 -17.30
CA PRO A 144 -0.98 -5.18 -18.21
C PRO A 144 -2.26 -4.61 -17.59
N LYS A 145 -2.28 -3.28 -17.40
CA LYS A 145 -3.40 -2.57 -16.79
C LYS A 145 -4.51 -2.38 -17.82
N SER A 146 -5.71 -2.87 -17.51
CA SER A 146 -6.92 -2.56 -18.31
C SER A 146 -7.23 -1.06 -18.24
N THR A 147 -7.99 -0.53 -19.21
CA THR A 147 -8.49 0.88 -19.18
C THR A 147 -9.19 1.20 -17.86
N ARG A 148 -9.98 0.25 -17.33
CA ARG A 148 -10.61 0.34 -16.00
C ARG A 148 -9.56 0.50 -14.91
N SER A 149 -8.56 -0.38 -14.86
CA SER A 149 -7.50 -0.35 -13.84
C SER A 149 -6.71 0.96 -13.88
N LYS A 150 -6.41 1.48 -15.08
CA LYS A 150 -5.78 2.80 -15.24
C LYS A 150 -6.67 3.92 -14.71
N MET A 151 -7.98 3.86 -14.93
CA MET A 151 -8.91 4.85 -14.38
C MET A 151 -8.95 4.82 -12.84
N TYR A 152 -8.92 3.63 -12.22
CA TYR A 152 -8.83 3.52 -10.75
C TYR A 152 -7.56 4.20 -10.21
N GLU A 153 -6.42 3.96 -10.86
CA GLU A 153 -5.14 4.59 -10.51
C GLU A 153 -5.18 6.11 -10.69
N ILE A 154 -5.77 6.61 -11.77
CA ILE A 154 -5.96 8.05 -12.00
C ILE A 154 -6.81 8.66 -10.89
N MET A 155 -7.93 8.02 -10.52
CA MET A 155 -8.82 8.49 -9.46
C MET A 155 -8.15 8.52 -8.09
N GLU A 156 -7.37 7.48 -7.78
CA GLU A 156 -6.57 7.41 -6.56
C GLU A 156 -5.56 8.57 -6.52
N ARG A 157 -4.75 8.75 -7.57
CA ARG A 157 -3.78 9.85 -7.68
C ARG A 157 -4.41 11.25 -7.70
N PHE A 158 -5.67 11.37 -8.13
CA PHE A 158 -6.34 12.66 -8.17
C PHE A 158 -6.55 13.25 -6.76
N SER A 159 -6.46 12.47 -5.69
CA SER A 159 -6.44 13.02 -4.33
C SER A 159 -5.25 13.95 -4.10
N GLU A 160 -4.09 13.70 -4.74
CA GLU A 160 -2.90 14.56 -4.62
C GLU A 160 -3.12 15.94 -5.25
N VAL A 161 -4.01 16.03 -6.25
CA VAL A 161 -4.46 17.30 -6.83
C VAL A 161 -5.25 18.12 -5.81
N LEU A 162 -6.10 17.44 -5.03
CA LEU A 162 -6.92 18.06 -3.98
C LEU A 162 -6.06 18.50 -2.79
N ASP A 163 -5.07 17.69 -2.44
CA ASP A 163 -4.12 17.95 -1.36
C ASP A 163 -3.06 19.02 -1.74
N ARG A 164 -3.05 19.48 -3.00
CA ARG A 164 -2.08 20.44 -3.57
C ARG A 164 -0.62 19.98 -3.47
N ASP A 165 -0.39 18.67 -3.46
CA ASP A 165 0.92 18.04 -3.32
C ASP A 165 1.44 17.44 -4.65
N LEU A 166 0.72 17.68 -5.74
CA LEU A 166 1.09 17.13 -7.04
C LEU A 166 2.33 17.83 -7.62
N SER A 167 3.45 17.10 -7.74
CA SER A 167 4.65 17.61 -8.38
C SER A 167 4.48 17.78 -9.90
N ALA A 168 5.38 18.54 -10.54
CA ALA A 168 5.36 18.71 -11.99
C ALA A 168 5.52 17.38 -12.76
N TYR A 169 6.36 16.48 -12.22
CA TYR A 169 6.60 15.16 -12.79
C TYR A 169 5.38 14.25 -12.65
N GLU A 170 4.80 14.17 -11.45
CA GLU A 170 3.60 13.35 -11.21
C GLU A 170 2.40 13.87 -12.03
N ARG A 171 2.31 15.19 -12.21
CA ARG A 171 1.31 15.78 -13.08
C ARG A 171 1.46 15.34 -14.53
N GLU A 172 2.67 15.34 -15.07
CA GLU A 172 2.93 14.90 -16.45
C GLU A 172 2.55 13.43 -16.63
N GLU A 173 2.93 12.57 -15.69
CA GLU A 173 2.58 11.15 -15.68
C GLU A 173 1.04 10.93 -15.57
N LEU A 174 0.36 11.74 -14.76
CA LEU A 174 -1.10 11.69 -14.62
C LEU A 174 -1.81 12.14 -15.91
N ILE A 175 -1.31 13.19 -16.57
CA ILE A 175 -1.82 13.64 -17.88
C ILE A 175 -1.59 12.56 -18.94
N GLN A 176 -0.41 11.94 -18.97
CA GLN A 176 -0.13 10.83 -19.89
C GLN A 176 -1.11 9.67 -19.68
N SER A 177 -1.36 9.30 -18.42
CA SER A 177 -2.33 8.25 -18.07
C SER A 177 -3.74 8.59 -18.54
N LEU A 178 -4.18 9.85 -18.38
CA LEU A 178 -5.46 10.35 -18.88
C LEU A 178 -5.57 10.30 -20.41
N VAL A 179 -4.49 10.66 -21.13
CA VAL A 179 -4.43 10.57 -22.60
C VAL A 179 -4.51 9.12 -23.07
N GLU A 180 -3.84 8.18 -22.38
CA GLU A 180 -3.92 6.76 -22.71
C GLU A 180 -5.34 6.19 -22.54
N VAL A 181 -6.04 6.60 -21.47
CA VAL A 181 -7.46 6.23 -21.27
C VAL A 181 -8.34 6.87 -22.35
N GLY A 182 -8.11 8.14 -22.69
CA GLY A 182 -8.86 8.85 -23.73
C GLY A 182 -8.79 8.22 -25.12
N LYS A 183 -7.68 7.54 -25.44
CA LYS A 183 -7.50 6.78 -26.70
C LYS A 183 -8.22 5.44 -26.73
N SER A 184 -8.77 4.97 -25.61
CA SER A 184 -9.45 3.67 -25.54
C SER A 184 -10.83 3.74 -26.20
N GLU A 185 -11.06 2.90 -27.22
CA GLU A 185 -12.36 2.79 -27.90
C GLU A 185 -13.37 1.91 -27.14
N ASP A 186 -12.88 1.01 -26.28
CA ASP A 186 -13.68 0.01 -25.55
C ASP A 186 -14.67 0.62 -24.54
N ARG A 187 -14.40 1.83 -24.02
CA ARG A 187 -15.19 2.45 -22.95
C ARG A 187 -15.31 3.97 -23.15
N LYS A 188 -16.11 4.40 -24.12
CA LYS A 188 -16.31 5.83 -24.47
C LYS A 188 -16.66 6.73 -23.28
N GLU A 189 -17.41 6.22 -22.31
CA GLU A 189 -17.77 6.94 -21.07
C GLU A 189 -16.55 7.29 -20.22
N LEU A 190 -15.60 6.34 -20.07
CA LEU A 190 -14.36 6.57 -19.33
C LEU A 190 -13.44 7.54 -20.07
N SER A 191 -13.41 7.47 -21.40
CA SER A 191 -12.65 8.39 -22.24
C SER A 191 -13.16 9.84 -22.09
N ALA A 192 -14.48 10.05 -22.04
CA ALA A 192 -15.07 11.37 -21.82
C ALA A 192 -14.75 11.94 -20.43
N LEU A 193 -14.78 11.10 -19.39
CA LEU A 193 -14.40 11.48 -18.03
C LEU A 193 -12.91 11.84 -17.95
N ALA A 194 -12.04 11.02 -18.56
CA ALA A 194 -10.60 11.28 -18.61
C ALA A 194 -10.29 12.61 -19.31
N GLU A 195 -10.98 12.94 -20.40
CA GLU A 195 -10.80 14.22 -21.08
C GLU A 195 -11.20 15.41 -20.19
N SER A 196 -12.30 15.29 -19.45
CA SER A 196 -12.76 16.33 -18.50
C SER A 196 -11.75 16.54 -17.36
N MET A 197 -11.19 15.47 -16.80
CA MET A 197 -10.15 15.54 -15.77
C MET A 197 -8.84 16.13 -16.31
N LYS A 198 -8.45 15.77 -17.53
CA LYS A 198 -7.28 16.34 -18.21
C LYS A 198 -7.43 17.85 -18.39
N GLN A 199 -8.60 18.29 -18.87
CA GLN A 199 -8.90 19.71 -19.05
C GLN A 199 -8.80 20.47 -17.73
N TYR A 200 -9.36 19.92 -16.64
CA TYR A 200 -9.23 20.51 -15.31
C TYR A 200 -7.76 20.71 -14.89
N LEU A 201 -6.91 19.69 -15.04
CA LEU A 201 -5.48 19.78 -14.71
C LEU A 201 -4.72 20.79 -15.58
N GLN A 202 -5.14 20.97 -16.83
CA GLN A 202 -4.57 21.96 -17.75
C GLN A 202 -4.98 23.39 -17.40
N THR A 203 -6.23 23.61 -16.97
CA THR A 203 -6.71 24.95 -16.57
C THR A 203 -6.08 25.44 -15.26
N GLN A 204 -5.74 24.54 -14.33
CA GLN A 204 -5.09 24.90 -13.05
C GLN A 204 -3.60 25.32 -13.18
N ASN A 205 -3.06 25.44 -14.41
CA ASN A 205 -1.66 25.80 -14.71
C ASN A 205 -1.16 27.07 -14.01
N SER A 206 -2.05 27.97 -13.62
CA SER A 206 -1.70 29.30 -13.08
C SER A 206 -1.40 29.33 -11.58
N LYS A 207 -1.54 28.22 -10.85
CA LYS A 207 -1.30 28.18 -9.39
C LYS A 207 -0.33 27.11 -8.89
N VAL A 208 0.26 26.28 -9.76
CA VAL A 208 1.28 25.29 -9.36
C VAL A 208 2.58 26.05 -9.06
N ARG A 209 2.65 26.59 -7.84
CA ARG A 209 3.84 27.16 -7.23
C ARG A 209 4.90 26.07 -7.24
N ASN A 210 6.16 26.42 -7.55
CA ASN A 210 7.31 25.50 -7.62
C ASN A 210 7.39 24.55 -6.40
N ILE A 211 6.71 23.40 -6.45
CA ILE A 211 6.85 22.32 -5.46
C ILE A 211 8.10 21.55 -5.88
N HIS A 212 9.10 21.53 -5.00
CA HIS A 212 10.32 20.78 -5.26
C HIS A 212 10.00 19.28 -5.34
N PRO A 213 10.61 18.55 -6.30
CA PRO A 213 10.42 17.11 -6.41
C PRO A 213 10.83 16.44 -5.11
N ASN A 214 9.96 15.55 -4.60
CA ASN A 214 10.20 14.83 -3.36
C ASN A 214 11.40 13.87 -3.56
N PHE A 215 11.99 13.40 -2.46
CA PHE A 215 13.18 12.56 -2.48
C PHE A 215 13.02 11.32 -3.38
N LEU A 216 11.82 10.72 -3.38
CA LEU A 216 11.50 9.56 -4.22
C LEU A 216 11.47 9.90 -5.72
N ASP A 217 11.01 11.09 -6.11
CA ASP A 217 10.96 11.52 -7.51
C ASP A 217 12.38 11.75 -8.04
N ARG A 218 13.25 12.36 -7.22
CA ARG A 218 14.66 12.55 -7.59
C ARG A 218 15.37 11.23 -7.84
N LEU A 219 15.08 10.21 -7.03
CA LEU A 219 15.64 8.87 -7.21
C LEU A 219 15.11 8.22 -8.51
N LYS A 220 13.80 8.31 -8.79
CA LYS A 220 13.23 7.79 -10.04
C LYS A 220 13.81 8.47 -11.28
N ILE A 221 13.94 9.79 -11.27
CA ILE A 221 14.52 10.57 -12.38
C ILE A 221 15.98 10.15 -12.63
N THR A 222 16.74 9.88 -11.58
CA THR A 222 18.14 9.45 -11.68
C THR A 222 18.28 8.01 -12.18
N LEU A 223 17.31 7.14 -11.90
CA LEU A 223 17.31 5.73 -12.31
C LEU A 223 16.81 5.47 -13.74
N ILE A 224 16.10 6.43 -14.33
CA ILE A 224 15.57 6.34 -15.71
C ILE A 224 16.55 6.95 -16.74
N LYS A 225 17.58 7.66 -16.28
CA LYS A 225 18.65 8.23 -17.12
C LYS A 225 19.82 7.27 -17.25
#